data_AF-A0A7W1AHN7-F1
#
_entry.id   AF-A0A7W1AHN7-F1
#
_cell.length_a   1.000
_cell.length_b   1.000
_cell.length_c   1.000
_cell.angle_alpha   90.00
_cell.angle_beta   90.00
_cell.angle_gamma   90.00
#
_symmetry.space_group_name_H-M   'P 1'
#
loop_
_entity.id
_entity.type
_entity.pdbx_description
1 polymer ?
#
loop_
_entity_poly.entity_id
_entity_poly.type
_entity_poly.pdbx_seq_one_letter_code
_entity_poly.pdbx_strand_id
1 'polypeptide(L)'
;MTVDARKFPRLKVHLRVAYKRGDKFVEKYADNISAGGLFVKAAEGLAQKDVIALEIDLPKHGLFKVNAEVMHVSDAGAGLQLKSPPGVFATALAAYLARLEQRTDSKVFVDEDPWRRMCSDAGYRVLPLPGPHAMIGVISDEQAIGVLAPVDLVEAYKSALGFLGADDAMVIVVDPKRPAEPVLALLDDRLGNRAMSPVES
;
A
#
# COMPACT_ATOMS: atom_id res chain seq x y z
N MET A 1 -24.44 -11.19 -17.10
CA MET A 1 -23.60 -10.00 -16.89
C MET A 1 -24.08 -9.32 -15.62
N THR A 2 -23.41 -9.56 -14.49
CA THR A 2 -23.72 -8.90 -13.23
C THR A 2 -23.13 -7.49 -13.27
N VAL A 3 -24.00 -6.48 -13.34
CA VAL A 3 -23.61 -5.07 -13.30
C VAL A 3 -23.01 -4.81 -11.92
N ASP A 4 -21.73 -4.43 -11.85
CA ASP A 4 -21.06 -4.07 -10.60
C ASP A 4 -21.71 -2.79 -10.05
N ALA A 5 -22.64 -2.92 -9.09
CA ALA A 5 -23.42 -1.83 -8.51
C ALA A 5 -22.60 -0.92 -7.55
N ARG A 6 -21.27 -0.93 -7.66
CA ARG A 6 -20.38 -0.21 -6.76
C ARG A 6 -20.23 1.24 -7.18
N LYS A 7 -20.35 2.14 -6.20
CA LYS A 7 -20.25 3.59 -6.39
C LYS A 7 -18.81 4.10 -6.52
N PHE A 8 -17.82 3.35 -6.01
CA PHE A 8 -16.42 3.78 -5.95
C PHE A 8 -15.45 2.63 -6.25
N PRO A 9 -14.32 2.89 -6.93
CA PRO A 9 -13.26 1.89 -7.11
C PRO A 9 -12.65 1.50 -5.76
N ARG A 10 -12.25 0.23 -5.64
CA ARG A 10 -11.56 -0.31 -4.47
C ARG A 10 -10.10 -0.52 -4.81
N LEU A 11 -9.23 0.18 -4.10
CA LEU A 11 -7.79 0.09 -4.28
C LEU A 11 -7.22 -0.88 -3.25
N LYS A 12 -6.32 -1.76 -3.70
CA LYS A 12 -5.58 -2.66 -2.80
C LYS A 12 -4.75 -1.84 -1.82
N VAL A 13 -4.72 -2.29 -0.58
CA VAL A 13 -3.98 -1.62 0.48
C VAL A 13 -3.53 -2.63 1.52
N HIS A 14 -2.48 -2.26 2.26
CA HIS A 14 -2.10 -2.88 3.52
C HIS A 14 -2.14 -1.79 4.60
N LEU A 15 -3.33 -1.56 5.18
CA LEU A 15 -3.60 -0.44 6.07
C LEU A 15 -3.89 -0.93 7.49
N ARG A 16 -3.15 -0.44 8.49
CA ARG A 16 -3.43 -0.76 9.89
C ARG A 16 -4.75 -0.12 10.33
N VAL A 17 -5.61 -0.94 10.92
CA VAL A 17 -6.89 -0.50 11.49
C VAL A 17 -7.09 -1.13 12.86
N ALA A 18 -7.70 -0.39 13.78
CA ALA A 18 -8.04 -0.90 15.11
C ALA A 18 -9.49 -0.59 15.45
N TYR A 19 -10.17 -1.51 16.14
CA TYR A 19 -11.53 -1.29 16.63
C TYR A 19 -11.71 -1.91 18.01
N LYS A 20 -12.69 -1.39 18.76
CA LYS A 20 -13.04 -1.93 20.07
C LYS A 20 -14.07 -3.06 19.93
N ARG A 21 -13.84 -4.17 20.61
CA ARG A 21 -14.76 -5.31 20.76
C ARG A 21 -14.91 -5.65 22.24
N GLY A 22 -16.06 -5.35 22.83
CA GLY A 22 -16.24 -5.43 24.28
C GLY A 22 -15.17 -4.59 24.97
N ASP A 23 -14.38 -5.19 25.87
CA ASP A 23 -13.28 -4.50 26.56
C ASP A 23 -11.92 -4.63 25.87
N LYS A 24 -11.85 -5.27 24.69
CA LYS A 24 -10.60 -5.50 23.95
C LYS A 24 -10.47 -4.55 22.77
N PHE A 25 -9.26 -4.08 22.51
CA PHE A 25 -8.88 -3.50 21.24
C PHE A 25 -8.35 -4.59 20.31
N VAL A 26 -8.86 -4.61 19.09
CA VAL A 26 -8.46 -5.56 18.05
C VAL A 26 -7.78 -4.76 16.94
N GLU A 27 -6.53 -5.08 16.66
CA GLU A 27 -5.77 -4.54 15.53
C GLU A 27 -5.75 -5.53 14.38
N LYS A 28 -6.04 -5.04 13.17
CA LYS A 28 -6.09 -5.81 11.93
C LYS A 28 -5.59 -4.95 10.78
N TYR A 29 -5.59 -5.52 9.58
CA TYR A 29 -5.22 -4.83 8.36
C TYR A 29 -6.38 -4.82 7.37
N ALA A 30 -6.57 -3.68 6.71
CA ALA A 30 -7.47 -3.56 5.57
C ALA A 30 -6.78 -4.03 4.31
N ASP A 31 -7.51 -4.76 3.46
CA ASP A 31 -7.04 -5.29 2.17
C ASP A 31 -7.35 -4.37 0.99
N ASN A 32 -8.46 -3.66 1.11
CA ASN A 32 -8.87 -2.69 0.12
C ASN A 32 -9.61 -1.55 0.79
N ILE A 33 -9.53 -0.39 0.14
CA ILE A 33 -10.17 0.84 0.59
C ILE A 33 -10.75 1.58 -0.62
N SER A 34 -11.80 2.34 -0.36
CA SER A 34 -12.48 3.24 -1.30
C SER A 34 -12.92 4.49 -0.55
N ALA A 35 -13.44 5.49 -1.27
CA ALA A 35 -13.98 6.69 -0.64
C ALA A 35 -15.13 6.42 0.34
N GLY A 36 -15.86 5.30 0.17
CA GLY A 36 -17.04 4.97 0.98
C GLY A 36 -16.82 3.92 2.06
N GLY A 37 -15.67 3.26 2.11
CA GLY A 37 -15.49 2.09 2.96
C GLY A 37 -14.24 1.28 2.67
N LEU A 38 -14.01 0.28 3.51
CA LEU A 38 -12.85 -0.60 3.47
C LEU A 38 -13.23 -2.04 3.82
N PHE A 39 -12.39 -2.99 3.43
CA PHE A 39 -12.52 -4.39 3.82
C PHE A 39 -11.38 -4.78 4.75
N VAL A 40 -11.71 -5.35 5.91
CA VAL A 40 -10.74 -5.76 6.94
C VAL A 40 -10.66 -7.29 6.99
N LYS A 41 -9.45 -7.83 6.81
CA LYS A 41 -9.19 -9.28 6.90
C LYS A 41 -9.36 -9.79 8.32
N ALA A 42 -9.87 -11.01 8.44
CA ALA A 42 -9.97 -11.73 9.72
C ALA A 42 -10.60 -10.86 10.83
N ALA A 43 -11.64 -10.12 10.47
CA ALA A 43 -12.34 -9.19 11.34
C ALA A 43 -13.24 -9.97 12.32
N GLU A 44 -12.62 -10.53 13.35
CA GLU A 44 -13.29 -11.37 14.33
C GLU A 44 -14.28 -10.57 15.18
N GLY A 45 -15.46 -11.16 15.39
CA GLY A 45 -16.44 -10.69 16.36
C GLY A 45 -17.16 -9.40 16.00
N LEU A 46 -17.16 -9.01 14.71
CA LEU A 46 -18.06 -8.00 14.18
C LEU A 46 -19.38 -8.65 13.79
N ALA A 47 -20.51 -8.01 14.11
CA ALA A 47 -21.81 -8.42 13.59
C ALA A 47 -22.28 -7.46 12.50
N GLN A 48 -23.02 -8.00 11.53
CA GLN A 48 -23.57 -7.19 10.45
C GLN A 48 -24.53 -6.12 11.02
N LYS A 49 -24.47 -4.92 10.46
CA LYS A 49 -25.18 -3.68 10.86
C LYS A 49 -24.69 -3.03 12.16
N ASP A 50 -23.68 -3.58 12.82
CA ASP A 50 -23.04 -2.89 13.94
C ASP A 50 -22.38 -1.59 13.46
N VAL A 51 -22.48 -0.54 14.27
CA VAL A 51 -21.71 0.69 14.09
C VAL A 51 -20.56 0.67 15.08
N ILE A 52 -19.33 0.67 14.57
CA ILE A 52 -18.10 0.59 15.36
C ILE A 52 -17.28 1.87 15.24
N ALA A 53 -16.60 2.23 16.32
CA ALA A 53 -15.52 3.21 16.27
C ALA A 53 -14.26 2.52 15.74
N LEU A 54 -13.75 3.02 14.62
CA LEU A 54 -12.61 2.50 13.89
C LEU A 54 -11.48 3.53 13.93
N GLU A 55 -10.30 3.10 14.35
CA GLU A 55 -9.07 3.85 14.24
C GLU A 55 -8.37 3.43 12.95
N ILE A 56 -8.09 4.39 12.06
CA ILE A 56 -7.45 4.16 10.76
C ILE A 56 -6.19 5.00 10.71
N ASP A 57 -5.05 4.35 10.48
CA ASP A 57 -3.76 5.02 10.30
C ASP A 57 -3.51 5.25 8.82
N LEU A 58 -3.71 6.48 8.35
CA LEU A 58 -3.44 6.85 6.96
C LEU A 58 -1.98 7.29 6.82
N PRO A 59 -1.11 6.54 6.09
CA PRO A 59 0.31 6.88 6.03
C PRO A 59 0.51 8.31 5.51
N LYS A 60 1.40 9.09 6.15
CA LYS A 60 1.63 10.54 5.92
C LYS A 60 0.48 11.48 6.30
N HIS A 61 -0.65 10.98 6.76
CA HIS A 61 -1.79 11.81 7.18
C HIS A 61 -2.16 11.61 8.67
N GLY A 62 -1.72 10.51 9.27
CA GLY A 62 -1.86 10.23 10.70
C GLY A 62 -3.03 9.32 11.05
N LEU A 63 -3.29 9.20 12.34
CA LEU A 63 -4.33 8.35 12.92
C LEU A 63 -5.66 9.10 13.03
N PHE A 64 -6.72 8.50 12.50
CA PHE A 64 -8.07 9.05 12.54
C PHE A 64 -9.03 8.10 13.24
N LYS A 65 -9.97 8.67 14.01
CA LYS A 65 -11.10 7.91 14.58
C LYS A 65 -12.36 8.24 13.78
N VAL A 66 -12.97 7.22 13.20
CA VAL A 66 -14.17 7.34 12.37
C VAL A 66 -15.18 6.27 12.76
N ASN A 67 -16.47 6.54 12.55
CA ASN A 67 -17.50 5.52 12.70
C ASN A 67 -17.65 4.75 11.40
N ALA A 68 -17.82 3.43 11.50
CA ALA A 68 -18.10 2.58 10.35
C ALA A 68 -19.22 1.59 10.65
N GLU A 69 -20.09 1.35 9.69
CA GLU A 69 -21.15 0.33 9.74
C GLU A 69 -20.65 -0.96 9.08
N VAL A 70 -20.85 -2.09 9.75
CA VAL A 70 -20.50 -3.42 9.22
C VAL A 70 -21.54 -3.83 8.18
N MET A 71 -21.21 -3.71 6.90
CA MET A 71 -22.17 -3.99 5.81
C MET A 71 -22.30 -5.48 5.51
N HIS A 72 -21.22 -6.25 5.64
CA HIS A 72 -21.21 -7.69 5.49
C HIS A 72 -20.06 -8.31 6.29
N VAL A 73 -20.25 -9.57 6.71
CA VAL A 73 -19.26 -10.41 7.39
C VAL A 73 -19.16 -11.73 6.64
N SER A 74 -17.96 -12.26 6.51
CA SER A 74 -17.64 -13.53 5.85
C SER A 74 -16.43 -14.18 6.51
N ASP A 75 -16.12 -15.42 6.16
CA ASP A 75 -14.91 -16.11 6.64
C ASP A 75 -13.61 -15.37 6.29
N ALA A 76 -13.62 -14.58 5.21
CA ALA A 76 -12.47 -13.78 4.79
C ALA A 76 -12.29 -12.49 5.61
N GLY A 77 -13.35 -12.00 6.26
CA GLY A 77 -13.35 -10.71 6.95
C GLY A 77 -14.66 -9.93 6.82
N ALA A 78 -14.59 -8.63 7.05
CA ALA A 78 -15.77 -7.75 7.08
C ALA A 78 -15.60 -6.52 6.19
N GLY A 79 -16.68 -6.15 5.49
CA GLY A 79 -16.77 -4.89 4.77
C GLY A 79 -17.39 -3.81 5.64
N LEU A 80 -16.68 -2.70 5.79
CA LEU A 80 -17.04 -1.57 6.63
C LEU A 80 -17.37 -0.36 5.77
N GLN A 81 -18.55 0.24 5.95
CA GLN A 81 -18.94 1.49 5.32
C GLN A 81 -18.68 2.65 6.27
N LEU A 82 -17.93 3.65 5.82
CA LEU A 82 -17.64 4.84 6.62
C LEU A 82 -18.92 5.68 6.81
N LYS A 83 -19.22 6.07 8.04
CA LYS A 83 -20.41 6.85 8.40
C LYS A 83 -20.00 8.26 8.75
N SER A 84 -20.43 9.22 7.92
CA SER A 84 -20.25 10.67 8.14
C SER A 84 -18.83 11.03 8.61
N PRO A 85 -17.78 10.66 7.85
CA PRO A 85 -16.41 10.93 8.28
C PRO A 85 -16.17 12.44 8.45
N PRO A 86 -15.32 12.85 9.41
CA PRO A 86 -14.90 14.24 9.54
C PRO A 86 -14.30 14.77 8.22
N GLY A 87 -14.53 16.04 7.88
CA GLY A 87 -14.02 16.63 6.64
C GLY A 87 -12.50 16.51 6.47
N VAL A 88 -11.76 16.67 7.58
CA VAL A 88 -10.29 16.48 7.59
C VAL A 88 -9.88 15.05 7.20
N PHE A 89 -10.63 14.04 7.63
CA PHE A 89 -10.39 12.66 7.24
C PHE A 89 -10.77 12.44 5.78
N ALA A 90 -11.88 12.99 5.30
CA ALA A 90 -12.29 12.84 3.91
C ALA A 90 -11.22 13.40 2.93
N THR A 91 -10.64 14.56 3.25
CA THR A 91 -9.53 15.14 2.49
C THR A 91 -8.28 14.27 2.53
N ALA A 92 -7.89 13.78 3.72
CA ALA A 92 -6.76 12.87 3.87
C ALA A 92 -6.96 11.55 3.10
N LEU A 93 -8.16 10.99 3.15
CA LEU A 93 -8.52 9.78 2.41
C LEU A 93 -8.46 10.02 0.91
N ALA A 94 -8.97 11.15 0.41
CA ALA A 94 -8.90 11.48 -1.01
C ALA A 94 -7.45 11.57 -1.51
N ALA A 95 -6.59 12.29 -0.78
CA ALA A 95 -5.16 12.35 -1.08
C ALA A 95 -4.51 10.95 -1.03
N TYR A 96 -4.90 10.14 -0.06
CA TYR A 96 -4.39 8.78 0.05
C TYR A 96 -4.81 7.88 -1.12
N LEU A 97 -6.08 7.93 -1.53
CA LEU A 97 -6.60 7.16 -2.66
C LEU A 97 -5.90 7.57 -3.96
N ALA A 98 -5.70 8.86 -4.20
CA ALA A 98 -4.94 9.33 -5.37
C ALA A 98 -3.51 8.76 -5.40
N ARG A 99 -2.85 8.66 -4.24
CA ARG A 99 -1.54 7.99 -4.15
C ARG A 99 -1.64 6.48 -4.43
N LEU A 100 -2.68 5.81 -3.94
CA LEU A 100 -2.86 4.37 -4.20
C LEU A 100 -3.10 4.09 -5.68
N GLU A 101 -3.78 4.99 -6.41
CA GLU A 101 -3.92 4.89 -7.87
C GLU A 101 -2.54 4.92 -8.54
N GLN A 102 -1.66 5.84 -8.14
CA GLN A 102 -0.30 5.91 -8.67
C GLN A 102 0.53 4.64 -8.39
N ARG A 103 0.27 3.90 -7.29
CA ARG A 103 0.96 2.63 -7.02
C ARG A 103 0.65 1.57 -8.08
N THR A 104 -0.58 1.56 -8.61
CA THR A 104 -1.01 0.55 -9.59
C THR A 104 -0.24 0.64 -10.91
N ASP A 105 0.24 1.83 -11.26
CA ASP A 105 1.06 2.08 -12.43
C ASP A 105 2.58 1.96 -12.16
N SER A 106 2.97 1.81 -10.89
CA SER A 106 4.38 1.84 -10.47
C SER A 106 4.96 0.43 -10.29
N LYS A 107 6.14 0.21 -10.86
CA LYS A 107 6.85 -1.07 -10.89
C LYS A 107 7.84 -1.16 -9.74
N VAL A 108 7.77 -2.26 -9.00
CA VAL A 108 8.72 -2.62 -7.96
C VAL A 108 9.32 -3.99 -8.29
N PHE A 109 10.64 -4.07 -8.36
CA PHE A 109 11.37 -5.31 -8.65
C PHE A 109 11.76 -5.99 -7.35
N VAL A 110 11.33 -7.24 -7.17
CA VAL A 110 11.49 -7.97 -5.90
C VAL A 110 11.79 -9.43 -6.19
N ASP A 111 12.76 -10.01 -5.47
CA ASP A 111 13.07 -11.43 -5.61
C ASP A 111 12.35 -12.31 -4.57
N GLU A 112 12.30 -11.86 -3.32
CA GLU A 112 11.83 -12.66 -2.19
C GLU A 112 10.29 -12.67 -2.02
N ASP A 113 9.73 -13.84 -1.72
CA ASP A 113 8.28 -14.08 -1.59
C ASP A 113 7.56 -13.21 -0.54
N PRO A 114 8.08 -13.00 0.69
CA PRO A 114 7.41 -12.15 1.68
C PRO A 114 7.25 -10.72 1.17
N TRP A 115 8.28 -10.19 0.52
CA TRP A 115 8.31 -8.83 -0.01
C TRP A 115 7.45 -8.68 -1.26
N ARG A 116 7.44 -9.70 -2.15
CA ARG A 116 6.53 -9.73 -3.31
C ARG A 116 5.08 -9.63 -2.88
N ARG A 117 4.68 -10.45 -1.90
CA ARG A 117 3.31 -10.45 -1.37
C ARG A 117 2.97 -9.11 -0.73
N MET A 118 3.84 -8.59 0.12
CA MET A 118 3.66 -7.30 0.78
C MET A 118 3.46 -6.15 -0.21
N CYS A 119 4.36 -6.00 -1.20
CA CYS A 119 4.22 -4.94 -2.21
C CYS A 119 2.93 -5.12 -3.03
N SER A 120 2.58 -6.36 -3.40
CA SER A 120 1.35 -6.63 -4.14
C SER A 120 0.09 -6.34 -3.33
N ASP A 121 0.08 -6.67 -2.03
CA ASP A 121 -1.02 -6.38 -1.12
C ASP A 121 -1.15 -4.86 -0.87
N ALA A 122 -0.03 -4.13 -0.90
CA ALA A 122 0.01 -2.67 -0.85
C ALA A 122 -0.41 -1.98 -2.17
N GLY A 123 -0.69 -2.73 -3.23
CA GLY A 123 -1.19 -2.20 -4.51
C GLY A 123 -0.14 -1.84 -5.55
N TYR A 124 1.13 -2.21 -5.33
CA TYR A 124 2.20 -2.02 -6.33
C TYR A 124 2.15 -3.08 -7.43
N ARG A 125 2.63 -2.74 -8.63
CA ARG A 125 2.92 -3.72 -9.67
C ARG A 125 4.27 -4.37 -9.39
N VAL A 126 4.23 -5.59 -8.85
CA VAL A 126 5.43 -6.35 -8.49
C VAL A 126 5.94 -7.13 -9.70
N LEU A 127 7.21 -6.96 -10.02
CA LEU A 127 7.91 -7.68 -11.08
C LEU A 127 9.04 -8.53 -10.48
N PRO A 128 9.38 -9.68 -11.10
CA PRO A 128 10.56 -10.45 -10.70
C PRO A 128 11.81 -9.59 -10.79
N LEU A 129 12.67 -9.69 -9.78
CA LEU A 129 13.97 -9.05 -9.79
C LEU A 129 14.89 -9.75 -10.81
N PRO A 130 15.25 -9.11 -11.93
CA PRO A 130 16.24 -9.67 -12.84
C PRO A 130 17.64 -9.52 -12.23
N GLY A 131 18.59 -10.35 -12.63
CA GLY A 131 19.98 -10.22 -12.15
C GLY A 131 20.57 -8.83 -12.41
N PRO A 132 21.59 -8.38 -11.64
CA PRO A 132 22.06 -6.99 -11.64
C PRO A 132 22.36 -6.41 -13.04
N HIS A 133 23.04 -7.15 -13.91
CA HIS A 133 23.33 -6.70 -15.27
C HIS A 133 22.08 -6.56 -16.14
N ALA A 134 21.12 -7.47 -16.02
CA ALA A 134 19.87 -7.40 -16.77
C ALA A 134 18.98 -6.25 -16.29
N MET A 135 19.13 -5.81 -15.03
CA MET A 135 18.40 -4.67 -14.48
C MET A 135 18.66 -3.37 -15.24
N ILE A 136 19.85 -3.21 -15.82
CA ILE A 136 20.25 -2.03 -16.61
C ILE A 136 19.26 -1.77 -17.75
N GLY A 137 18.82 -2.82 -18.46
CA GLY A 137 17.87 -2.67 -19.58
C GLY A 137 16.42 -2.48 -19.14
N VAL A 138 16.10 -2.77 -17.88
CA VAL A 138 14.73 -2.76 -17.35
C VAL A 138 14.43 -1.48 -16.57
N ILE A 139 15.43 -0.92 -15.88
CA ILE A 139 15.29 0.28 -15.04
C ILE A 139 15.03 1.55 -15.88
N SER A 140 15.38 1.54 -17.17
CA SER A 140 15.07 2.65 -18.10
C SER A 140 13.56 2.82 -18.34
N ASP A 141 12.75 1.89 -17.86
CA ASP A 141 11.30 2.03 -17.79
C ASP A 141 10.93 3.09 -16.76
N GLU A 142 10.35 4.20 -17.22
CA GLU A 142 10.02 5.34 -16.36
C GLU A 142 9.20 4.93 -15.13
N GLN A 143 8.40 3.86 -15.21
CA GLN A 143 7.52 3.43 -14.11
C GLN A 143 8.22 2.68 -12.97
N ALA A 144 9.52 2.41 -13.06
CA ALA A 144 10.28 1.77 -11.98
C ALA A 144 10.49 2.72 -10.80
N ILE A 145 10.03 2.32 -9.60
CA ILE A 145 10.19 3.13 -8.38
C ILE A 145 11.10 2.47 -7.33
N GLY A 146 11.49 1.21 -7.52
CA GLY A 146 12.43 0.58 -6.62
C GLY A 146 12.82 -0.85 -6.96
N VAL A 147 14.00 -1.21 -6.46
CA VAL A 147 14.60 -2.54 -6.52
C VAL A 147 14.79 -3.02 -5.10
N LEU A 148 14.06 -4.05 -4.68
CA LEU A 148 14.15 -4.64 -3.35
C LEU A 148 15.11 -5.82 -3.43
N ALA A 149 16.36 -5.57 -3.06
CA ALA A 149 17.44 -6.54 -3.17
C ALA A 149 17.78 -7.12 -1.77
N PRO A 150 18.08 -8.44 -1.69
CA PRO A 150 18.60 -9.04 -0.48
C PRO A 150 19.98 -8.45 -0.16
N VAL A 151 20.32 -8.42 1.14
CA VAL A 151 21.51 -7.74 1.69
C VAL A 151 22.81 -8.07 0.94
N ASP A 152 22.98 -9.33 0.54
CA ASP A 152 24.17 -9.84 -0.14
C ASP A 152 24.30 -9.41 -1.61
N LEU A 153 23.20 -8.98 -2.25
CA LEU A 153 23.18 -8.51 -3.63
C LEU A 153 23.12 -6.99 -3.79
N VAL A 154 22.92 -6.24 -2.69
CA VAL A 154 22.74 -4.78 -2.73
C VAL A 154 23.84 -4.06 -3.50
N GLU A 155 25.10 -4.35 -3.19
CA GLU A 155 26.24 -3.68 -3.82
C GLU A 155 26.38 -4.02 -5.31
N ALA A 156 25.98 -5.24 -5.71
CA ALA A 156 25.95 -5.62 -7.12
C ALA A 156 24.88 -4.83 -7.89
N TYR A 157 23.69 -4.64 -7.30
CA TYR A 157 22.64 -3.81 -7.91
C TYR A 157 23.00 -2.32 -7.93
N LYS A 158 23.54 -1.78 -6.84
CA LYS A 158 24.01 -0.38 -6.81
C LYS A 158 25.08 -0.14 -7.85
N SER A 159 26.07 -1.03 -7.95
CA SER A 159 27.11 -0.91 -8.97
C SER A 159 26.52 -0.92 -10.38
N ALA A 160 25.63 -1.87 -10.68
CA ALA A 160 24.98 -1.95 -11.99
C ALA A 160 24.14 -0.72 -12.34
N LEU A 161 23.41 -0.16 -11.37
CA LEU A 161 22.53 1.01 -11.56
C LEU A 161 23.27 2.34 -11.53
N GLY A 162 24.36 2.45 -10.77
CA GLY A 162 25.21 3.64 -10.72
C GLY A 162 25.83 3.97 -12.08
N PHE A 163 26.08 2.96 -12.92
CA PHE A 163 26.52 3.17 -14.32
C PHE A 163 25.50 3.92 -15.18
N LEU A 164 24.21 3.91 -14.80
CA LEU A 164 23.15 4.60 -15.51
C LEU A 164 22.86 5.99 -14.94
N GLY A 165 23.61 6.44 -13.91
CA GLY A 165 23.26 7.63 -13.14
C GLY A 165 21.93 7.51 -12.41
N ALA A 166 21.40 6.28 -12.28
CA ALA A 166 20.26 6.02 -11.43
C ALA A 166 20.68 6.27 -9.98
N ASP A 167 19.81 6.93 -9.22
CA ASP A 167 20.07 7.25 -7.81
C ASP A 167 20.38 5.96 -7.04
N ASP A 168 21.48 5.92 -6.28
CA ASP A 168 21.79 4.84 -5.33
C ASP A 168 20.59 4.55 -4.42
N ALA A 169 19.77 5.58 -4.19
CA ALA A 169 18.50 5.50 -3.52
C ALA A 169 17.40 4.82 -4.34
N MET A 170 17.64 4.06 -5.42
CA MET A 170 16.67 3.14 -6.04
C MET A 170 16.71 1.73 -5.43
N VAL A 171 17.87 1.31 -4.92
CA VAL A 171 18.05 -0.01 -4.31
C VAL A 171 17.64 0.05 -2.84
N ILE A 172 16.58 -0.65 -2.48
CA ILE A 172 16.14 -0.83 -1.10
C ILE A 172 16.66 -2.17 -0.62
N VAL A 173 17.43 -2.14 0.47
CA VAL A 173 17.84 -3.35 1.15
C VAL A 173 16.64 -3.96 1.86
N VAL A 174 16.32 -5.20 1.52
CA VAL A 174 15.29 -5.97 2.22
C VAL A 174 15.91 -7.10 3.02
N ASP A 175 15.36 -7.33 4.21
CA ASP A 175 15.72 -8.41 5.12
C ASP A 175 14.40 -8.98 5.63
N PRO A 176 14.07 -10.26 5.38
CA PRO A 176 12.77 -10.84 5.72
C PRO A 176 12.43 -10.79 7.21
N LYS A 177 13.40 -10.44 8.08
CA LYS A 177 13.19 -10.23 9.52
C LYS A 177 12.79 -8.80 9.88
N ARG A 178 12.86 -7.85 8.95
CA ARG A 178 12.53 -6.44 9.18
C ARG A 178 11.05 -6.16 8.90
N PRO A 179 10.45 -5.18 9.60
CA PRO A 179 9.08 -4.76 9.32
C PRO A 179 8.94 -4.21 7.91
N ALA A 180 7.74 -4.39 7.36
CA ALA A 180 7.34 -4.01 6.01
C ALA A 180 7.15 -2.50 5.86
N GLU A 181 6.65 -1.86 6.91
CA GLU A 181 6.17 -0.49 6.91
C GLU A 181 7.22 0.54 6.49
N PRO A 182 8.49 0.47 6.96
CA PRO A 182 9.53 1.39 6.50
C PRO A 182 9.82 1.26 4.99
N VAL A 183 9.76 0.05 4.43
CA VAL A 183 9.99 -0.19 3.00
C VAL A 183 8.86 0.41 2.17
N LEU A 184 7.60 0.21 2.59
CA LEU A 184 6.45 0.81 1.92
C LEU A 184 6.45 2.35 2.00
N ALA A 185 6.90 2.92 3.12
CA ALA A 185 7.06 4.35 3.29
C ALA A 185 8.11 4.93 2.32
N LEU A 186 9.26 4.27 2.17
CA LEU A 186 10.30 4.66 1.22
C LEU A 186 9.80 4.62 -0.23
N LEU A 187 9.03 3.58 -0.60
CA LEU A 187 8.42 3.50 -1.93
C LEU A 187 7.40 4.63 -2.16
N ASP A 188 6.60 4.98 -1.15
CA ASP A 188 5.65 6.10 -1.21
C ASP A 188 6.33 7.47 -1.30
N ASP A 189 7.52 7.64 -0.70
CA ASP A 189 8.32 8.87 -0.81
C ASP A 189 8.82 9.05 -2.24
N ARG A 190 9.33 7.98 -2.86
CA ARG A 190 9.78 8.01 -4.26
C ARG A 190 8.64 8.31 -5.23
N LEU A 191 7.47 7.72 -4.99
CA LEU A 191 6.27 7.97 -5.78
C LEU A 191 5.90 9.47 -5.76
N GLY A 192 5.96 10.09 -4.58
CA GLY A 192 5.69 11.52 -4.40
C GLY A 192 6.74 12.42 -5.06
N ASN A 193 8.02 12.08 -4.97
CA ASN A 193 9.10 12.87 -5.59
C ASN A 193 9.03 12.86 -7.12
N ARG A 194 8.61 11.75 -7.72
CA ARG A 194 8.46 11.65 -9.18
C ARG A 194 7.34 12.54 -9.73
N ALA A 195 6.26 12.73 -8.97
CA ALA A 195 5.18 13.64 -9.35
C ALA A 195 5.59 15.12 -9.35
N MET A 196 6.74 15.47 -8.77
CA MET A 196 7.26 16.85 -8.68
C MET A 196 8.42 17.16 -9.64
N SER A 197 8.93 16.17 -10.39
CA SER A 197 9.89 16.43 -11.47
C SER A 197 9.15 17.18 -12.60
N PRO A 198 9.57 18.39 -12.99
CA PRO A 198 8.96 19.09 -14.10
C PRO A 198 9.14 18.25 -15.36
N VAL A 199 8.10 18.14 -16.18
CA VAL A 199 8.26 17.76 -17.58
C VAL A 199 9.07 18.88 -18.22
N GLU A 200 10.38 18.72 -18.32
CA GLU A 200 11.19 19.59 -19.17
C GLU A 200 10.62 19.48 -20.58
N SER A 201 10.08 20.62 -21.04
CA SER A 201 9.41 20.79 -22.32
C SER A 201 10.41 21.14 -23.41
#